data_AF-A0A9E1KM82-F1
#
_entry.id   AF-A0A9E1KM82-F1
#
_cell.length_a   1.000
_cell.length_b   1.000
_cell.length_c   1.000
_cell.angle_alpha   90.00
_cell.angle_beta   90.00
_cell.angle_gamma   90.00
#
_symmetry.space_group_name_H-M   'P 1'
#
loop_
_entity.id
_entity.type
_entity.pdbx_description
1 polymer ?
#
loop_
_entity_poly.entity_id
_entity_poly.type
_entity_poly.pdbx_seq_one_letter_code
_entity_poly.pdbx_strand_id
1 'polypeptide(L)'
;MLDKNQLLRSAIEDTGLDDFGSEEFHEALDLLIDALNTEARLNDFGRIRAEMTLRAGLCNRLLIHHYLQQHPELADEVVAKPVFIVGLPRTGTTALHHMLNQDGGNRALRLWEAQNPIPPPETATYTTDPRIASHKAGIDLTETYLPGFLKTHLISAVEPDECYMLLNRNFMSVEYSALFHIPSYANWLYANLCTGDSYSYHRQQLQLLQSRHPGQWVLKAPFHQLGLESILQTYPDAIIVQTHRSPMSFVASGCSFSELLRKSGSDHVDPTEIGRDWMDMLTVYTRTFETARSKLEPQFPGQFLDIMHDDFVADPWPAIEEIYRLRGDPLTISARHAMQNWLNANPRGKHGIHEYRLQDYGLDTDDVENLFADYVKRYGLSMD
;
A
#
# COMPACT_ATOMS: atom_id res chain seq x y z
N MET A 1 -6.23 26.21 9.74
CA MET A 1 -6.50 25.78 8.35
C MET A 1 -5.14 25.42 7.76
N LEU A 2 -5.05 24.32 7.01
CA LEU A 2 -3.80 23.93 6.38
C LEU A 2 -3.45 24.94 5.28
N ASP A 3 -2.21 25.44 5.29
CA ASP A 3 -1.71 26.43 4.33
C ASP A 3 -0.51 25.86 3.58
N LYS A 4 -0.60 25.84 2.25
CA LYS A 4 0.44 25.29 1.37
C LYS A 4 1.79 25.98 1.54
N ASN A 5 1.80 27.32 1.62
CA ASN A 5 3.04 28.08 1.71
C ASN A 5 3.75 27.85 3.04
N GLN A 6 2.99 27.72 4.13
CA GLN A 6 3.52 27.36 5.43
C GLN A 6 4.11 25.94 5.44
N LEU A 7 3.42 24.98 4.83
CA LEU A 7 3.90 23.60 4.69
C LEU A 7 5.21 23.53 3.89
N LEU A 8 5.28 24.20 2.74
CA LEU A 8 6.48 24.29 1.91
C LEU A 8 7.64 24.93 2.68
N ARG A 9 7.41 26.07 3.33
CA ARG A 9 8.43 26.75 4.14
C ARG A 9 8.94 25.86 5.27
N SER A 10 8.05 25.17 5.97
CA SER A 10 8.43 24.28 7.08
C SER A 10 9.30 23.12 6.60
N ALA A 11 8.99 22.55 5.42
CA ALA A 11 9.80 21.50 4.82
C ALA A 11 11.20 22.00 4.41
N ILE A 12 11.29 23.22 3.88
CA ILE A 12 12.58 23.86 3.57
C ILE A 12 13.39 24.08 4.84
N GLU A 13 12.77 24.60 5.90
CA GLU A 13 13.43 24.84 7.19
C GLU A 13 13.94 23.54 7.83
N ASP A 14 13.17 22.45 7.75
CA ASP A 14 13.55 21.15 8.33
C ASP A 14 14.70 20.47 7.61
N THR A 15 14.76 20.60 6.28
CA THR A 15 15.71 19.87 5.45
C THR A 15 16.91 20.71 5.05
N GLY A 16 16.78 22.04 5.07
CA GLY A 16 17.76 22.97 4.51
C GLY A 16 17.81 22.97 2.97
N LEU A 17 16.79 22.43 2.30
CA LEU A 17 16.71 22.25 0.84
C LEU A 17 15.46 22.97 0.28
N ASP A 18 15.55 23.52 -0.92
CA ASP A 18 14.46 24.27 -1.57
C ASP A 18 14.12 23.83 -3.00
N ASP A 19 14.88 22.90 -3.59
CA ASP A 19 14.57 22.29 -4.88
C ASP A 19 13.67 21.07 -4.71
N PHE A 20 12.37 21.24 -4.98
CA PHE A 20 11.37 20.16 -4.95
C PHE A 20 11.34 19.33 -6.24
N GLY A 21 12.18 19.60 -7.24
CA GLY A 21 12.14 18.92 -8.52
C GLY A 21 10.95 19.33 -9.38
N SER A 22 10.24 18.37 -9.99
CA SER A 22 9.05 18.64 -10.83
C SER A 22 7.99 19.42 -10.05
N GLU A 23 7.32 20.37 -10.72
CA GLU A 23 6.22 21.18 -10.17
C GLU A 23 4.87 20.44 -10.18
N GLU A 24 4.78 19.27 -10.80
CA GLU A 24 3.51 18.53 -11.03
C GLU A 24 2.82 18.11 -9.72
N PHE A 25 3.57 17.97 -8.62
CA PHE A 25 2.98 17.64 -7.31
C PHE A 25 2.05 18.74 -6.77
N HIS A 26 2.17 19.97 -7.27
CA HIS A 26 1.40 21.10 -6.75
C HIS A 26 -0.10 20.96 -6.94
N GLU A 27 -0.56 20.40 -8.07
CA GLU A 27 -1.98 20.17 -8.33
C GLU A 27 -2.58 19.21 -7.30
N ALA A 28 -1.93 18.05 -7.14
CA ALA A 28 -2.36 17.02 -6.18
C ALA A 28 -2.38 17.57 -4.74
N LEU A 29 -1.36 18.35 -4.38
CA LEU A 29 -1.27 19.00 -3.07
C LEU A 29 -2.36 20.05 -2.86
N ASP A 30 -2.67 20.87 -3.86
CA ASP A 30 -3.71 21.90 -3.78
C ASP A 30 -5.09 21.27 -3.58
N LEU A 31 -5.42 20.24 -4.38
CA LEU A 31 -6.68 19.50 -4.26
C LEU A 31 -6.81 18.81 -2.90
N LEU A 32 -5.71 18.23 -2.40
CA LEU A 32 -5.69 17.56 -1.10
C LEU A 32 -5.88 18.56 0.05
N ILE A 33 -5.19 19.70 0.02
CA ILE A 33 -5.32 20.75 1.05
C ILE A 33 -6.73 21.32 1.06
N ASP A 34 -7.31 21.58 -0.12
CA ASP A 34 -8.68 22.07 -0.23
C ASP A 34 -9.67 21.06 0.37
N ALA A 35 -9.56 19.78 0.02
CA ALA A 35 -10.40 18.73 0.56
C ALA A 35 -10.28 18.58 2.08
N LEU A 36 -9.04 18.62 2.61
CA LEU A 36 -8.79 18.55 4.05
C LEU A 36 -9.37 19.75 4.82
N ASN A 37 -9.40 20.92 4.20
CA ASN A 37 -9.92 22.14 4.80
C ASN A 37 -11.45 22.26 4.71
N THR A 38 -12.09 21.70 3.68
CA THR A 38 -13.50 21.97 3.35
C THR A 38 -14.44 20.80 3.61
N GLU A 39 -14.00 19.55 3.43
CA GLU A 39 -14.87 18.36 3.50
C GLU A 39 -14.44 17.33 4.56
N ALA A 40 -13.16 17.30 4.96
CA ALA A 40 -12.63 16.26 5.86
C ALA A 40 -13.16 16.29 7.31
N ARG A 41 -13.84 17.36 7.73
CA ARG A 41 -14.40 17.53 9.10
C ARG A 41 -13.39 17.19 10.20
N LEU A 42 -12.15 17.65 10.04
CA LEU A 42 -11.04 17.31 10.95
C LEU A 42 -11.30 17.85 12.37
N ASN A 43 -11.08 17.00 13.37
CA ASN A 43 -10.87 17.45 14.75
C ASN A 43 -9.41 17.91 14.94
N ASP A 44 -9.04 18.34 16.14
CA ASP A 44 -7.70 18.90 16.38
C ASP A 44 -6.58 17.87 16.13
N PHE A 45 -6.79 16.63 16.53
CA PHE A 45 -5.83 15.55 16.24
C PHE A 45 -5.75 15.26 14.74
N GLY A 46 -6.88 15.25 14.03
CA GLY A 46 -6.93 15.09 12.57
C GLY A 46 -6.16 16.17 11.83
N ARG A 47 -6.23 17.44 12.28
CA ARG A 47 -5.43 18.54 11.72
C ARG A 47 -3.94 18.32 11.92
N ILE A 48 -3.52 17.95 13.13
CA ILE A 48 -2.12 17.65 13.45
C ILE A 48 -1.62 16.50 12.57
N ARG A 49 -2.42 15.42 12.46
CA ARG A 49 -2.08 14.26 11.64
C ARG A 49 -1.93 14.65 10.17
N ALA A 50 -2.88 15.42 9.62
CA ALA A 50 -2.82 15.88 8.24
C ALA A 50 -1.57 16.74 7.99
N GLU A 51 -1.28 17.70 8.87
CA GLU A 51 -0.08 18.55 8.78
C GLU A 51 1.21 17.71 8.82
N MET A 52 1.31 16.78 9.76
CA MET A 52 2.47 15.88 9.88
C MET A 52 2.66 15.02 8.61
N THR A 53 1.59 14.42 8.08
CA THR A 53 1.67 13.58 6.88
C THR A 53 2.07 14.41 5.64
N LEU A 54 1.49 15.59 5.45
CA LEU A 54 1.82 16.47 4.32
C LEU A 54 3.28 16.97 4.40
N ARG A 55 3.70 17.41 5.59
CA ARG A 55 5.08 17.86 5.84
C ARG A 55 6.09 16.74 5.62
N ALA A 56 5.81 15.53 6.09
CA ALA A 56 6.67 14.37 5.85
C ALA A 56 6.81 14.04 4.36
N GLY A 57 5.72 14.15 3.58
CA GLY A 57 5.74 14.00 2.12
C GLY A 57 6.65 15.03 1.45
N LEU A 58 6.52 16.31 1.82
CA LEU A 58 7.35 17.41 1.31
C LEU A 58 8.84 17.25 1.66
N CYS A 59 9.16 16.94 2.93
CA CYS A 59 10.54 16.75 3.36
C CYS A 59 11.19 15.57 2.61
N ASN A 60 10.48 14.45 2.49
CA ASN A 60 11.00 13.30 1.75
C ASN A 60 11.18 13.61 0.26
N ARG A 61 10.29 14.40 -0.35
CA ARG A 61 10.46 14.86 -1.74
C ARG A 61 11.78 15.62 -1.91
N LEU A 62 12.04 16.62 -1.06
CA LEU A 62 13.29 17.40 -1.07
C LEU A 62 14.53 16.50 -0.90
N LEU A 63 14.50 15.65 0.12
CA LEU A 63 15.64 14.78 0.46
C LEU A 63 15.94 13.77 -0.66
N ILE A 64 14.91 13.12 -1.21
CA ILE A 64 15.05 12.15 -2.31
C ILE A 64 15.58 12.85 -3.56
N HIS A 65 14.98 13.98 -3.94
CA HIS A 65 15.37 14.72 -5.15
C HIS A 65 16.83 15.17 -5.06
N HIS A 66 17.22 15.78 -3.93
CA HIS A 66 18.61 16.18 -3.68
C HIS A 66 19.59 14.99 -3.75
N TYR A 67 19.22 13.86 -3.14
CA TYR A 67 20.07 12.66 -3.16
C TYR A 67 20.23 12.10 -4.58
N LEU A 68 19.14 12.01 -5.36
CA LEU A 68 19.18 11.52 -6.74
C LEU A 68 19.99 12.43 -7.67
N GLN A 69 19.96 13.76 -7.47
CA GLN A 69 20.83 14.69 -8.21
C GLN A 69 22.32 14.44 -7.94
N GLN A 70 22.67 14.04 -6.72
CA GLN A 70 24.05 13.74 -6.32
C GLN A 70 24.50 12.34 -6.72
N HIS A 71 23.54 11.44 -6.97
CA HIS A 71 23.75 10.02 -7.25
C HIS A 71 23.05 9.58 -8.55
N PRO A 72 23.38 10.17 -9.71
CA PRO A 72 22.75 9.82 -10.99
C PRO A 72 22.99 8.37 -11.40
N GLU A 73 24.04 7.72 -10.90
CA GLU A 73 24.33 6.30 -11.12
C GLU A 73 23.23 5.36 -10.62
N LEU A 74 22.37 5.82 -9.69
CA LEU A 74 21.24 5.02 -9.21
C LEU A 74 20.21 4.73 -10.31
N ALA A 75 20.19 5.51 -11.39
CA ALA A 75 19.33 5.23 -12.53
C ALA A 75 19.67 3.88 -13.21
N ASP A 76 20.90 3.39 -13.05
CA ASP A 76 21.40 2.14 -13.63
C ASP A 76 21.05 0.90 -12.79
N GLU A 77 20.59 1.07 -11.55
CA GLU A 77 20.17 -0.05 -10.69
C GLU A 77 19.00 -0.82 -11.34
N VAL A 78 19.13 -2.14 -11.45
CA VAL A 78 18.11 -2.96 -12.11
C VAL A 78 17.15 -3.53 -11.07
N VAL A 79 15.86 -3.21 -11.22
CA VAL A 79 14.77 -3.85 -10.48
C VAL A 79 14.28 -5.04 -11.31
N ALA A 80 14.93 -6.19 -11.16
CA ALA A 80 14.64 -7.39 -11.94
C ALA A 80 13.48 -8.20 -11.35
N LYS A 81 12.57 -8.64 -12.23
CA LYS A 81 11.44 -9.53 -11.93
C LYS A 81 10.72 -9.27 -10.60
N PRO A 82 10.32 -8.01 -10.31
CA PRO A 82 9.63 -7.70 -9.08
C PRO A 82 8.30 -8.48 -9.00
N VAL A 83 8.00 -9.04 -7.83
CA VAL A 83 6.69 -9.63 -7.55
C VAL A 83 5.78 -8.52 -7.06
N PHE A 84 4.67 -8.28 -7.76
CA PHE A 84 3.60 -7.39 -7.34
C PHE A 84 2.43 -8.22 -6.84
N ILE A 85 2.22 -8.21 -5.52
CA ILE A 85 1.02 -8.75 -4.89
C ILE A 85 -0.08 -7.69 -5.05
N VAL A 86 -1.07 -8.04 -5.86
CA VAL A 86 -2.25 -7.20 -6.14
C VAL A 86 -3.50 -7.90 -5.60
N GLY A 87 -4.52 -7.12 -5.31
CA GLY A 87 -5.77 -7.65 -4.78
C GLY A 87 -6.59 -6.55 -4.17
N LEU A 88 -7.90 -6.78 -4.04
CA LEU A 88 -8.75 -5.88 -3.29
C LEU A 88 -8.33 -5.91 -1.81
N PRO A 89 -8.54 -4.82 -1.06
CA PRO A 89 -8.26 -4.83 0.37
C PRO A 89 -8.94 -6.03 1.06
N ARG A 90 -8.27 -6.60 2.07
CA ARG A 90 -8.78 -7.72 2.90
C ARG A 90 -8.94 -9.09 2.19
N THR A 91 -8.26 -9.30 1.05
CA THR A 91 -8.24 -10.58 0.31
C THR A 91 -7.07 -11.52 0.68
N GLY A 92 -6.35 -11.27 1.77
CA GLY A 92 -5.27 -12.16 2.26
C GLY A 92 -3.85 -11.81 1.84
N THR A 93 -3.68 -10.73 1.07
CA THR A 93 -2.37 -10.23 0.61
C THR A 93 -1.30 -10.10 1.69
N THR A 94 -1.69 -9.75 2.93
CA THR A 94 -0.77 -9.49 4.04
C THR A 94 -0.03 -10.76 4.45
N ALA A 95 -0.74 -11.88 4.62
CA ALA A 95 -0.10 -13.14 5.02
C ALA A 95 0.94 -13.59 3.98
N LEU A 96 0.59 -13.53 2.69
CA LEU A 96 1.51 -13.82 1.59
C LEU A 96 2.75 -12.91 1.62
N HIS A 97 2.55 -11.60 1.78
CA HIS A 97 3.65 -10.63 1.81
C HIS A 97 4.61 -10.88 2.98
N HIS A 98 4.08 -11.11 4.18
CA HIS A 98 4.89 -11.41 5.35
C HIS A 98 5.63 -12.75 5.25
N MET A 99 5.00 -13.78 4.66
CA MET A 99 5.68 -15.05 4.40
C MET A 99 6.86 -14.86 3.45
N LEU A 100 6.66 -14.21 2.29
CA LEU A 100 7.75 -13.98 1.35
C LEU A 100 8.89 -13.15 1.97
N ASN A 101 8.58 -12.19 2.85
CA ASN A 101 9.58 -11.40 3.57
C ASN A 101 10.44 -12.22 4.57
N GLN A 102 10.08 -13.48 4.88
CA GLN A 102 10.92 -14.34 5.72
C GLN A 102 12.16 -14.87 4.99
N ASP A 103 12.19 -14.83 3.65
CA ASP A 103 13.40 -15.11 2.89
C ASP A 103 14.32 -13.89 2.90
N GLY A 104 15.53 -14.05 3.45
CA GLY A 104 16.54 -12.98 3.48
C GLY A 104 17.04 -12.54 2.10
N GLY A 105 16.76 -13.30 1.03
CA GLY A 105 17.00 -12.88 -0.35
C GLY A 105 15.91 -11.96 -0.93
N ASN A 106 14.74 -11.91 -0.28
CA ASN A 106 13.65 -11.01 -0.69
C ASN A 106 13.81 -9.64 -0.05
N ARG A 107 13.38 -8.63 -0.79
CA ARG A 107 13.29 -7.24 -0.34
C ARG A 107 11.84 -6.80 -0.39
N ALA A 108 11.28 -6.45 0.75
CA ALA A 108 10.00 -5.77 0.85
C ALA A 108 10.23 -4.38 1.43
N LEU A 109 9.32 -3.44 1.15
CA LEU A 109 9.36 -2.11 1.76
C LEU A 109 9.10 -2.24 3.25
N ARG A 110 10.09 -1.98 4.09
CA ARG A 110 9.84 -1.85 5.54
C ARG A 110 9.42 -0.43 5.85
N LEU A 111 8.49 -0.26 6.78
CA LEU A 111 7.94 1.06 7.14
C LEU A 111 9.05 2.09 7.39
N TRP A 112 10.07 1.72 8.17
CA TRP A 112 11.12 2.66 8.56
C TRP A 112 11.95 3.19 7.39
N GLU A 113 12.28 2.34 6.42
CA GLU A 113 13.09 2.73 5.26
C GLU A 113 12.25 3.45 4.22
N ALA A 114 10.97 3.07 4.08
CA ALA A 114 10.07 3.71 3.14
C ALA A 114 9.72 5.13 3.61
N GLN A 115 9.43 5.31 4.91
CA GLN A 115 9.09 6.62 5.48
C GLN A 115 10.30 7.56 5.62
N ASN A 116 11.51 7.02 5.85
CA ASN A 116 12.74 7.82 5.88
C ASN A 116 13.82 7.18 4.99
N PRO A 117 13.76 7.35 3.67
CA PRO A 117 14.64 6.65 2.72
C PRO A 117 16.05 7.22 2.61
N ILE A 118 16.30 8.42 3.16
CA ILE A 118 17.59 9.11 3.07
C ILE A 118 18.27 9.20 4.44
N PRO A 119 19.56 8.82 4.55
CA PRO A 119 20.35 8.09 3.54
C PRO A 119 19.80 6.67 3.29
N PRO A 120 20.05 6.05 2.12
CA PRO A 120 19.58 4.69 1.84
C PRO A 120 20.00 3.67 2.90
N PRO A 121 19.20 2.63 3.13
CA PRO A 121 19.52 1.55 4.07
C PRO A 121 20.82 0.83 3.68
N GLU A 122 21.65 0.49 4.66
CA GLU A 122 22.92 -0.23 4.42
C GLU A 122 22.84 -1.67 4.92
N THR A 123 23.34 -2.61 4.13
CA THR A 123 23.33 -4.05 4.48
C THR A 123 23.94 -4.34 5.85
N ALA A 124 25.02 -3.63 6.22
CA ALA A 124 25.73 -3.85 7.49
C ALA A 124 24.90 -3.49 8.73
N THR A 125 23.96 -2.55 8.60
CA THR A 125 23.13 -2.03 9.70
C THR A 125 21.64 -2.26 9.48
N TYR A 126 21.25 -3.02 8.45
CA TYR A 126 19.84 -3.08 8.01
C TYR A 126 18.84 -3.51 9.09
N THR A 127 19.25 -4.38 10.03
CA THR A 127 18.41 -4.84 11.15
C THR A 127 18.60 -4.04 12.43
N THR A 128 19.57 -3.12 12.46
CA THR A 128 19.97 -2.32 13.63
C THR A 128 19.98 -0.82 13.35
N ASP A 129 19.46 -0.38 12.20
CA ASP A 129 19.38 1.02 11.78
C ASP A 129 18.66 1.84 12.86
N PRO A 130 19.21 2.99 13.31
CA PRO A 130 18.62 3.78 14.37
C PRO A 130 17.20 4.26 14.06
N ARG A 131 16.84 4.41 12.77
CA ARG A 131 15.47 4.76 12.34
C ARG A 131 14.46 3.71 12.78
N ILE A 132 14.84 2.43 12.89
CA ILE A 132 13.96 1.36 13.37
C ILE A 132 13.44 1.66 14.77
N ALA A 133 14.32 2.10 15.68
CA ALA A 133 13.95 2.41 17.05
C ALA A 133 13.01 3.62 17.12
N SER A 134 13.28 4.65 16.32
CA SER A 134 12.42 5.84 16.22
C SER A 134 11.01 5.50 15.72
N HIS A 135 10.88 4.68 14.68
CA HIS A 135 9.58 4.26 14.17
C HIS A 135 8.82 3.37 15.16
N LYS A 136 9.51 2.46 15.85
CA LYS A 136 8.89 1.65 16.93
C LYS A 136 8.25 2.54 17.99
N ALA A 137 8.98 3.56 18.46
CA ALA A 137 8.44 4.51 19.44
C ALA A 137 7.21 5.27 18.92
N GLY A 138 7.18 5.66 17.65
CA GLY A 138 6.01 6.30 17.03
C GLY A 138 4.79 5.38 16.91
N ILE A 139 5.01 4.11 16.60
CA ILE A 139 3.95 3.08 16.56
C ILE A 139 3.38 2.84 17.96
N ASP A 140 4.24 2.70 18.98
CA ASP A 140 3.80 2.50 20.37
C ASP A 140 2.98 3.69 20.88
N LEU A 141 3.35 4.90 20.46
CA LEU A 141 2.59 6.11 20.76
C LEU A 141 1.20 6.11 20.08
N THR A 142 1.11 5.59 18.86
CA THR A 142 -0.16 5.47 18.13
C THR A 142 -1.14 4.56 18.88
N GLU A 143 -0.69 3.40 19.36
CA GLU A 143 -1.54 2.50 20.16
C GLU A 143 -1.99 3.15 21.49
N THR A 144 -1.17 4.04 22.06
CA THR A 144 -1.53 4.79 23.27
C THR A 144 -2.69 5.77 23.03
N TYR A 145 -2.72 6.44 21.88
CA TYR A 145 -3.76 7.40 21.53
C TYR A 145 -4.95 6.79 20.78
N LEU A 146 -4.76 5.63 20.13
CA LEU A 146 -5.77 4.86 19.43
C LEU A 146 -5.74 3.39 19.90
N PRO A 147 -6.19 3.10 21.13
CA PRO A 147 -6.16 1.74 21.65
C PRO A 147 -6.88 0.74 20.74
N GLY A 148 -6.23 -0.37 20.40
CA GLY A 148 -6.74 -1.40 19.49
C GLY A 148 -6.38 -1.20 18.01
N PHE A 149 -5.67 -0.13 17.66
CA PHE A 149 -5.19 0.11 16.30
C PHE A 149 -4.29 -1.03 15.81
N LEU A 150 -3.29 -1.44 16.60
CA LEU A 150 -2.35 -2.50 16.24
C LEU A 150 -2.98 -3.90 16.22
N LYS A 151 -4.15 -4.08 16.85
CA LYS A 151 -4.92 -5.33 16.73
C LYS A 151 -5.59 -5.45 15.36
N THR A 152 -5.94 -4.31 14.75
CA THR A 152 -6.72 -4.24 13.51
C THR A 152 -5.82 -3.98 12.29
N HIS A 153 -4.70 -3.26 12.47
CA HIS A 153 -3.72 -2.95 11.46
C HIS A 153 -2.35 -3.54 11.83
N LEU A 154 -1.89 -4.51 11.03
CA LEU A 154 -0.58 -5.15 11.20
C LEU A 154 0.52 -4.21 10.71
N ILE A 155 0.90 -3.24 11.54
CA ILE A 155 2.03 -2.35 11.29
C ILE A 155 3.14 -2.60 12.29
N SER A 156 4.36 -2.66 11.78
CA SER A 156 5.58 -2.74 12.57
C SER A 156 6.69 -2.08 11.78
N ALA A 157 7.62 -1.45 12.48
CA ALA A 157 8.74 -0.77 11.82
C ALA A 157 9.48 -1.70 10.84
N VAL A 158 9.68 -2.97 11.22
CA VAL A 158 10.54 -3.93 10.49
C VAL A 158 9.78 -4.94 9.63
N GLU A 159 8.46 -4.94 9.72
CA GLU A 159 7.62 -5.81 8.90
C GLU A 159 7.38 -5.18 7.52
N PRO A 160 7.02 -6.00 6.52
CA PRO A 160 6.78 -5.49 5.18
C PRO A 160 5.48 -4.69 5.13
N ASP A 161 5.53 -3.55 4.44
CA ASP A 161 4.45 -2.59 4.31
C ASP A 161 4.22 -2.24 2.83
N GLU A 162 3.27 -1.37 2.54
CA GLU A 162 2.73 -1.19 1.20
C GLU A 162 3.37 -0.04 0.42
N CYS A 163 3.27 -0.12 -0.92
CA CYS A 163 3.87 0.84 -1.83
C CYS A 163 3.23 2.25 -1.77
N TYR A 164 2.13 2.44 -1.04
CA TYR A 164 1.41 3.73 -1.01
C TYR A 164 2.30 4.84 -0.44
N MET A 165 3.24 4.46 0.42
CA MET A 165 4.17 5.38 1.05
C MET A 165 5.02 6.06 -0.03
N LEU A 166 5.51 5.31 -1.03
CA LEU A 166 6.41 5.86 -2.04
C LEU A 166 5.74 6.97 -2.87
N LEU A 167 4.42 6.92 -3.04
CA LEU A 167 3.70 7.87 -3.89
C LEU A 167 3.17 9.10 -3.14
N ASN A 168 3.19 9.09 -1.80
CA ASN A 168 2.74 10.25 -1.03
C ASN A 168 3.67 11.48 -1.19
N ARG A 169 4.88 11.31 -1.77
CA ARG A 169 5.84 12.41 -2.04
C ARG A 169 5.44 13.25 -3.26
N ASN A 170 4.50 12.72 -4.07
CA ASN A 170 3.79 13.45 -5.12
C ASN A 170 2.38 13.85 -4.67
N PHE A 171 2.01 13.61 -3.41
CA PHE A 171 0.63 13.75 -2.91
C PHE A 171 -0.37 12.94 -3.73
N MET A 172 0.08 11.81 -4.28
CA MET A 172 -0.72 10.85 -5.02
C MET A 172 -0.74 9.55 -4.22
N SER A 173 -1.44 9.50 -3.09
CA SER A 173 -1.44 8.29 -2.26
C SER A 173 -2.79 8.01 -1.64
N VAL A 174 -3.17 6.74 -1.70
CA VAL A 174 -4.42 6.25 -1.12
C VAL A 174 -4.43 6.33 0.40
N GLU A 175 -3.27 6.53 1.02
CA GLU A 175 -3.13 6.84 2.45
C GLU A 175 -4.06 7.98 2.87
N TYR A 176 -4.14 9.06 2.09
CA TYR A 176 -4.98 10.20 2.44
C TYR A 176 -6.46 9.83 2.47
N SER A 177 -6.94 9.10 1.46
CA SER A 177 -8.34 8.64 1.38
C SER A 177 -8.71 7.59 2.44
N ALA A 178 -7.71 6.85 2.93
CA ALA A 178 -7.88 5.90 4.02
C ALA A 178 -8.00 6.60 5.38
N LEU A 179 -7.23 7.67 5.58
CA LEU A 179 -7.18 8.42 6.85
C LEU A 179 -8.30 9.46 7.00
N PHE A 180 -8.74 10.06 5.90
CA PHE A 180 -9.65 11.20 5.92
C PHE A 180 -10.85 10.97 5.00
N HIS A 181 -12.00 11.57 5.33
CA HIS A 181 -13.14 11.62 4.43
C HIS A 181 -12.97 12.79 3.46
N ILE A 182 -12.32 12.53 2.32
CA ILE A 182 -11.98 13.52 1.30
C ILE A 182 -12.47 13.06 -0.07
N PRO A 183 -13.79 12.87 -0.26
CA PRO A 183 -14.35 12.23 -1.45
C PRO A 183 -13.99 12.96 -2.75
N SER A 184 -13.85 14.30 -2.74
CA SER A 184 -13.48 15.06 -3.95
C SER A 184 -12.06 14.72 -4.39
N TYR A 185 -11.11 14.74 -3.46
CA TYR A 185 -9.72 14.37 -3.73
C TYR A 185 -9.57 12.86 -4.00
N ALA A 186 -10.26 11.99 -3.25
CA ALA A 186 -10.14 10.54 -3.40
C ALA A 186 -10.59 10.06 -4.79
N ASN A 187 -11.71 10.57 -5.28
CA ASN A 187 -12.21 10.23 -6.61
C ASN A 187 -11.29 10.75 -7.73
N TRP A 188 -10.78 11.97 -7.59
CA TRP A 188 -9.75 12.49 -8.49
C TRP A 188 -8.49 11.62 -8.44
N LEU A 189 -8.03 11.24 -7.25
CA LEU A 189 -6.86 10.40 -7.05
C LEU A 189 -7.03 9.05 -7.74
N TYR A 190 -8.14 8.34 -7.55
CA TYR A 190 -8.34 7.02 -8.16
C TYR A 190 -8.34 7.06 -9.69
N ALA A 191 -8.76 8.18 -10.29
CA ALA A 191 -8.70 8.38 -11.73
C ALA A 191 -7.28 8.68 -12.26
N ASN A 192 -6.38 9.20 -11.41
CA ASN A 192 -5.08 9.76 -11.84
C ASN A 192 -3.84 9.06 -11.25
N LEU A 193 -3.95 8.32 -10.14
CA LEU A 193 -2.83 7.78 -9.34
C LEU A 193 -1.83 6.92 -10.12
N CYS A 194 -2.28 6.16 -11.10
CA CYS A 194 -1.41 5.27 -11.86
C CYS A 194 -1.21 5.72 -13.31
N THR A 195 -1.48 6.99 -13.59
CA THR A 195 -1.22 7.62 -14.88
C THR A 195 0.14 8.31 -14.89
N GLY A 196 0.65 8.61 -16.08
CA GLY A 196 1.89 9.36 -16.25
C GLY A 196 3.14 8.64 -15.72
N ASP A 197 3.91 9.34 -14.88
CA ASP A 197 5.24 8.95 -14.42
C ASP A 197 5.24 8.23 -13.06
N SER A 198 4.08 7.98 -12.46
CA SER A 198 3.94 7.44 -11.09
C SER A 198 4.77 6.18 -10.84
N TYR A 199 4.77 5.24 -11.78
CA TYR A 199 5.57 4.01 -11.66
C TYR A 199 7.05 4.22 -11.98
N SER A 200 7.43 5.21 -12.79
CA SER A 200 8.84 5.57 -12.95
C SER A 200 9.42 6.19 -11.67
N TYR A 201 8.66 7.03 -10.97
CA TYR A 201 9.07 7.59 -9.69
C TYR A 201 9.10 6.51 -8.59
N HIS A 202 8.15 5.58 -8.62
CA HIS A 202 8.20 4.37 -7.81
C HIS A 202 9.50 3.58 -8.08
N ARG A 203 9.87 3.36 -9.35
CA ARG A 203 11.13 2.66 -9.71
C ARG A 203 12.37 3.37 -9.18
N GLN A 204 12.46 4.68 -9.31
CA GLN A 204 13.58 5.46 -8.80
C GLN A 204 13.76 5.28 -7.28
N GLN A 205 12.66 5.23 -6.53
CA GLN A 205 12.72 4.99 -5.09
C GLN A 205 13.13 3.55 -4.76
N LEU A 206 12.69 2.55 -5.54
CA LEU A 206 13.19 1.18 -5.36
C LEU A 206 14.70 1.09 -5.67
N GLN A 207 15.16 1.70 -6.75
CA GLN A 207 16.59 1.77 -7.11
C GLN A 207 17.41 2.40 -5.97
N LEU A 208 16.95 3.54 -5.45
CA LEU A 208 17.53 4.22 -4.30
C LEU A 208 17.66 3.29 -3.08
N LEU A 209 16.57 2.65 -2.69
CA LEU A 209 16.52 1.77 -1.52
C LEU A 209 17.34 0.48 -1.72
N GLN A 210 17.43 -0.03 -2.95
CA GLN A 210 18.18 -1.22 -3.33
C GLN A 210 19.70 -0.99 -3.33
N SER A 211 20.15 0.21 -3.67
CA SER A 211 21.56 0.54 -3.97
C SER A 211 22.60 0.07 -2.94
N ARG A 212 22.27 0.10 -1.64
CA ARG A 212 23.15 -0.31 -0.53
C ARG A 212 22.62 -1.51 0.26
N HIS A 213 21.44 -1.99 -0.12
CA HIS A 213 20.83 -3.18 0.41
C HIS A 213 20.02 -3.91 -0.68
N PRO A 214 20.70 -4.70 -1.53
CA PRO A 214 20.07 -5.36 -2.66
C PRO A 214 19.26 -6.58 -2.23
N GLY A 215 18.25 -6.92 -3.04
CA GLY A 215 17.42 -8.10 -2.86
C GLY A 215 16.32 -8.17 -3.92
N GLN A 216 15.57 -9.26 -3.93
CA GLN A 216 14.48 -9.48 -4.90
C GLN A 216 13.18 -8.84 -4.42
N TRP A 217 12.69 -7.84 -5.15
CA TRP A 217 11.53 -7.07 -4.73
C TRP A 217 10.25 -7.91 -4.66
N VAL A 218 9.61 -7.85 -3.50
CA VAL A 218 8.23 -8.27 -3.26
C VAL A 218 7.48 -7.02 -2.82
N LEU A 219 6.55 -6.59 -3.65
CA LEU A 219 5.83 -5.34 -3.56
C LEU A 219 4.36 -5.64 -3.39
N LYS A 220 3.67 -4.82 -2.58
CA LYS A 220 2.25 -4.99 -2.34
C LYS A 220 1.60 -3.64 -2.16
N ALA A 221 0.45 -3.44 -2.76
CA ALA A 221 -0.51 -2.40 -2.39
C ALA A 221 -1.84 -2.66 -3.11
N PRO A 222 -3.01 -2.45 -2.46
CA PRO A 222 -4.29 -2.58 -3.14
C PRO A 222 -4.43 -1.65 -4.35
N PHE A 223 -3.86 -0.44 -4.32
CA PHE A 223 -3.97 0.51 -5.43
C PHE A 223 -3.26 0.06 -6.71
N HIS A 224 -2.39 -0.96 -6.66
CA HIS A 224 -1.84 -1.57 -7.87
C HIS A 224 -2.93 -2.13 -8.80
N GLN A 225 -4.16 -2.34 -8.29
CA GLN A 225 -5.35 -2.59 -9.09
C GLN A 225 -5.59 -1.51 -10.17
N LEU A 226 -5.23 -0.26 -9.88
CA LEU A 226 -5.35 0.85 -10.83
C LEU A 226 -4.19 0.92 -11.83
N GLY A 227 -3.10 0.20 -11.58
CA GLY A 227 -1.81 0.45 -12.20
C GLY A 227 -1.26 -0.66 -13.08
N LEU A 228 -2.02 -1.72 -13.37
CA LEU A 228 -1.49 -2.90 -14.07
C LEU A 228 -0.77 -2.56 -15.39
N GLU A 229 -1.34 -1.66 -16.19
CA GLU A 229 -0.72 -1.22 -17.45
C GLU A 229 0.62 -0.52 -17.19
N SER A 230 0.65 0.46 -16.28
CA SER A 230 1.85 1.21 -15.91
C SER A 230 2.91 0.34 -15.23
N ILE A 231 2.49 -0.68 -14.45
CA ILE A 231 3.39 -1.69 -13.89
C ILE A 231 4.09 -2.43 -15.00
N LEU A 232 3.36 -3.02 -15.95
CA LEU A 232 3.95 -3.84 -17.02
C LEU A 232 4.73 -3.01 -18.05
N GLN A 233 4.40 -1.73 -18.21
CA GLN A 233 5.22 -0.79 -18.98
C GLN A 233 6.56 -0.48 -18.29
N THR A 234 6.55 -0.30 -16.97
CA THR A 234 7.75 0.07 -16.19
C THR A 234 8.62 -1.13 -15.84
N TYR A 235 7.99 -2.27 -15.58
CA TYR A 235 8.57 -3.55 -15.19
C TYR A 235 8.03 -4.65 -16.13
N PRO A 236 8.54 -4.74 -17.38
CA PRO A 236 8.04 -5.72 -18.34
C PRO A 236 8.21 -7.16 -17.90
N ASP A 237 9.10 -7.43 -16.94
CA ASP A 237 9.39 -8.74 -16.36
C ASP A 237 8.71 -8.97 -14.99
N ALA A 238 7.82 -8.07 -14.55
CA ALA A 238 7.08 -8.22 -13.30
C ALA A 238 6.23 -9.50 -13.25
N ILE A 239 6.08 -10.03 -12.05
CA ILE A 239 5.17 -11.15 -11.76
C ILE A 239 3.99 -10.57 -10.97
N ILE A 240 2.80 -10.68 -11.54
CA ILE A 240 1.54 -10.19 -10.97
C ILE A 240 0.86 -11.32 -10.22
N VAL A 241 0.82 -11.22 -8.90
CA VAL A 241 0.17 -12.19 -8.03
C VAL A 241 -1.14 -11.59 -7.53
N GLN A 242 -2.29 -12.02 -8.08
CA GLN A 242 -3.59 -11.55 -7.63
C GLN A 242 -4.15 -12.46 -6.54
N THR A 243 -4.50 -11.90 -5.39
CA THR A 243 -5.24 -12.64 -4.36
C THR A 243 -6.75 -12.46 -4.52
N HIS A 244 -7.48 -13.54 -4.30
CA HIS A 244 -8.93 -13.61 -4.48
C HIS A 244 -9.61 -14.09 -3.20
N ARG A 245 -10.76 -13.50 -2.89
CA ARG A 245 -11.58 -13.89 -1.75
C ARG A 245 -13.05 -13.63 -2.08
N SER A 246 -13.97 -14.36 -1.44
CA SER A 246 -15.41 -14.10 -1.58
C SER A 246 -15.70 -12.62 -1.27
N PRO A 247 -16.46 -11.91 -2.13
CA PRO A 247 -16.81 -10.51 -1.91
C PRO A 247 -17.51 -10.22 -0.59
N MET A 248 -18.49 -11.05 -0.20
CA MET A 248 -19.25 -10.83 1.03
C MET A 248 -18.37 -10.85 2.27
N SER A 249 -17.28 -11.63 2.24
CA SER A 249 -16.35 -11.76 3.36
C SER A 249 -15.47 -10.54 3.62
N PHE A 250 -15.31 -9.62 2.65
CA PHE A 250 -14.38 -8.50 2.77
C PHE A 250 -15.00 -7.10 2.79
N VAL A 251 -16.17 -6.89 2.18
CA VAL A 251 -16.75 -5.53 2.03
C VAL A 251 -17.03 -4.90 3.40
N ALA A 252 -17.78 -5.59 4.27
CA ALA A 252 -18.10 -5.07 5.60
C ALA A 252 -16.84 -4.92 6.48
N SER A 253 -15.88 -5.85 6.36
CA SER A 253 -14.59 -5.74 7.07
C SER A 253 -13.79 -4.51 6.62
N GLY A 254 -13.83 -4.17 5.33
CA GLY A 254 -13.20 -2.99 4.78
C GLY A 254 -13.80 -1.70 5.32
N CYS A 255 -15.13 -1.60 5.31
CA CYS A 255 -15.86 -0.46 5.86
C CYS A 255 -15.54 -0.23 7.35
N SER A 256 -15.56 -1.30 8.15
CA SER A 256 -15.23 -1.18 9.58
C SER A 256 -13.78 -0.75 9.84
N PHE A 257 -12.85 -1.20 8.99
CA PHE A 257 -11.48 -0.73 9.07
C PHE A 257 -11.37 0.76 8.74
N SER A 258 -12.03 1.23 7.67
CA SER A 258 -12.08 2.65 7.33
C SER A 258 -12.72 3.51 8.42
N GLU A 259 -13.76 3.01 9.08
CA GLU A 259 -14.40 3.66 10.22
C GLU A 259 -13.42 3.87 11.39
N LEU A 260 -12.67 2.81 11.75
CA LEU A 260 -11.65 2.89 12.80
C LEU A 260 -10.58 3.94 12.48
N LEU A 261 -10.10 3.98 11.23
CA LEU A 261 -9.11 4.97 10.80
C LEU A 261 -9.65 6.39 10.89
N ARG A 262 -10.84 6.65 10.34
CA ARG A 262 -11.43 8.00 10.25
C ARG A 262 -11.84 8.55 11.63
N LYS A 263 -12.28 7.69 12.55
CA LYS A 263 -12.62 8.09 13.95
C LYS A 263 -11.44 8.70 14.69
N SER A 264 -10.20 8.39 14.30
CA SER A 264 -9.04 9.03 14.91
C SER A 264 -8.93 10.52 14.58
N GLY A 265 -9.31 10.92 13.36
CA GLY A 265 -9.08 12.25 12.82
C GLY A 265 -10.32 13.13 12.72
N SER A 266 -11.51 12.61 13.03
CA SER A 266 -12.76 13.35 12.97
C SER A 266 -13.75 12.89 14.04
N ASP A 267 -14.48 13.85 14.60
CA ASP A 267 -15.61 13.58 15.50
C ASP A 267 -16.91 13.29 14.72
N HIS A 268 -16.87 13.37 13.38
CA HIS A 268 -18.01 13.17 12.49
C HIS A 268 -17.70 12.07 11.48
N VAL A 269 -18.11 10.84 11.81
CA VAL A 269 -17.95 9.66 10.96
C VAL A 269 -19.31 9.03 10.72
N ASP A 270 -19.81 9.10 9.49
CA ASP A 270 -21.06 8.46 9.06
C ASP A 270 -20.75 7.09 8.41
N PRO A 271 -21.23 5.97 8.99
CA PRO A 271 -21.08 4.63 8.41
C PRO A 271 -21.65 4.51 7.00
N THR A 272 -22.72 5.24 6.68
CA THR A 272 -23.36 5.21 5.35
C THR A 272 -22.48 5.90 4.29
N GLU A 273 -21.81 7.00 4.66
CA GLU A 273 -20.82 7.65 3.79
C GLU A 273 -19.63 6.71 3.56
N ILE A 274 -19.16 6.00 4.59
CA ILE A 274 -18.11 5.00 4.47
C ILE A 274 -18.50 3.88 3.50
N GLY A 275 -19.71 3.31 3.65
CA GLY A 275 -20.19 2.26 2.76
C GLY A 275 -20.18 2.71 1.30
N ARG A 276 -20.65 3.93 1.03
CA ARG A 276 -20.67 4.52 -0.31
C ARG A 276 -19.26 4.75 -0.87
N ASP A 277 -18.38 5.42 -0.12
CA ASP A 277 -16.98 5.67 -0.49
C ASP A 277 -16.25 4.35 -0.80
N TRP A 278 -16.51 3.31 0.02
CA TRP A 278 -15.87 2.00 -0.13
C TRP A 278 -16.34 1.29 -1.40
N MET A 279 -17.64 1.32 -1.69
CA MET A 279 -18.19 0.73 -2.92
C MET A 279 -17.72 1.48 -4.18
N ASP A 280 -17.58 2.81 -4.11
CA ASP A 280 -17.01 3.60 -5.20
C ASP A 280 -15.56 3.19 -5.48
N MET A 281 -14.72 3.12 -4.43
CA MET A 281 -13.33 2.67 -4.54
C MET A 281 -13.22 1.25 -5.11
N LEU A 282 -13.98 0.30 -4.57
CA LEU A 282 -14.00 -1.09 -5.04
C LEU A 282 -14.45 -1.17 -6.52
N THR A 283 -15.43 -0.37 -6.90
CA THR A 283 -15.89 -0.28 -8.29
C THR A 283 -14.78 0.14 -9.23
N VAL A 284 -14.06 1.22 -8.89
CA VAL A 284 -12.97 1.72 -9.73
C VAL A 284 -11.82 0.70 -9.77
N TYR A 285 -11.44 0.11 -8.64
CA TYR A 285 -10.32 -0.84 -8.56
C TYR A 285 -10.59 -2.09 -9.39
N THR A 286 -11.73 -2.76 -9.14
CA THR A 286 -12.09 -3.99 -9.82
C THR A 286 -12.25 -3.76 -11.32
N ARG A 287 -13.03 -2.75 -11.73
CA ARG A 287 -13.27 -2.52 -13.17
C ARG A 287 -12.00 -2.14 -13.92
N THR A 288 -11.14 -1.31 -13.33
CA THR A 288 -9.89 -0.89 -13.96
C THR A 288 -8.96 -2.07 -14.14
N PHE A 289 -8.72 -2.85 -13.08
CA PHE A 289 -7.82 -3.99 -13.15
C PHE A 289 -8.31 -5.07 -14.09
N GLU A 290 -9.58 -5.48 -13.99
CA GLU A 290 -10.12 -6.56 -14.82
C GLU A 290 -10.16 -6.17 -16.31
N THR A 291 -10.45 -4.90 -16.60
CA THR A 291 -10.37 -4.37 -17.98
C THR A 291 -8.94 -4.42 -18.50
N ALA A 292 -7.96 -3.95 -17.72
CA ALA A 292 -6.55 -3.98 -18.12
C ALA A 292 -6.05 -5.43 -18.27
N ARG A 293 -6.32 -6.30 -17.29
CA ARG A 293 -5.86 -7.69 -17.27
C ARG A 293 -6.43 -8.47 -18.46
N SER A 294 -7.71 -8.30 -18.79
CA SER A 294 -8.31 -8.99 -19.95
C SER A 294 -7.60 -8.70 -21.28
N LYS A 295 -6.96 -7.53 -21.41
CA LYS A 295 -6.20 -7.13 -22.59
C LYS A 295 -4.73 -7.54 -22.51
N LEU A 296 -4.14 -7.45 -21.32
CA LEU A 296 -2.69 -7.57 -21.12
C LEU A 296 -2.25 -9.01 -20.82
N GLU A 297 -3.05 -9.79 -20.07
CA GLU A 297 -2.71 -11.18 -19.71
C GLU A 297 -2.32 -12.06 -20.91
N PRO A 298 -3.02 -12.00 -22.07
CA PRO A 298 -2.58 -12.75 -23.26
C PRO A 298 -1.24 -12.29 -23.86
N GLN A 299 -0.81 -11.04 -23.59
CA GLN A 299 0.44 -10.46 -24.09
C GLN A 299 1.63 -10.79 -23.19
N PHE A 300 1.37 -11.24 -21.96
CA PHE A 300 2.36 -11.47 -20.91
C PHE A 300 2.20 -12.89 -20.32
N PRO A 301 2.36 -13.95 -21.14
CA PRO A 301 2.11 -15.32 -20.71
C PRO A 301 3.07 -15.76 -19.59
N GLY A 302 2.50 -16.32 -18.53
CA GLY A 302 3.28 -16.80 -17.39
C GLY A 302 3.72 -15.72 -16.41
N GLN A 303 3.15 -14.51 -16.48
CA GLN A 303 3.40 -13.46 -15.48
C GLN A 303 2.27 -13.26 -14.48
N PHE A 304 1.11 -13.89 -14.67
CA PHE A 304 -0.04 -13.79 -13.78
C PHE A 304 -0.21 -15.07 -12.96
N LEU A 305 -0.41 -14.90 -11.65
CA LEU A 305 -0.70 -15.99 -10.72
C LEU A 305 -1.92 -15.60 -9.86
N ASP A 306 -2.96 -16.42 -9.91
CA ASP A 306 -4.14 -16.29 -9.06
C ASP A 306 -3.98 -17.12 -7.80
N ILE A 307 -4.19 -16.50 -6.64
CA ILE A 307 -4.15 -17.17 -5.34
C ILE A 307 -5.52 -17.02 -4.68
N MET A 308 -6.23 -18.14 -4.55
CA MET A 308 -7.47 -18.19 -3.79
C MET A 308 -7.16 -18.16 -2.30
N HIS A 309 -7.81 -17.27 -1.56
CA HIS A 309 -7.59 -17.07 -0.13
C HIS A 309 -7.72 -18.38 0.64
N ASP A 310 -8.77 -19.16 0.39
CA ASP A 310 -9.07 -20.37 1.16
C ASP A 310 -8.05 -21.49 0.88
N ASP A 311 -7.61 -21.61 -0.37
CA ASP A 311 -6.54 -22.55 -0.76
C ASP A 311 -5.22 -22.16 -0.10
N PHE A 312 -4.83 -20.89 -0.18
CA PHE A 312 -3.60 -20.40 0.46
C PHE A 312 -3.61 -20.58 1.97
N VAL A 313 -4.77 -20.32 2.58
CA VAL A 313 -4.96 -20.49 4.01
C VAL A 313 -4.87 -21.97 4.38
N ALA A 314 -5.40 -22.89 3.56
CA ALA A 314 -5.32 -24.35 3.73
C ALA A 314 -3.90 -24.90 3.56
N ASP A 315 -3.24 -24.54 2.47
CA ASP A 315 -1.87 -24.91 2.16
C ASP A 315 -1.19 -23.80 1.34
N PRO A 316 -0.29 -23.00 1.94
CA PRO A 316 0.34 -21.89 1.24
C PRO A 316 1.47 -22.34 0.31
N TRP A 317 1.99 -23.56 0.44
CA TRP A 317 3.21 -23.98 -0.23
C TRP A 317 3.11 -24.04 -1.76
N PRO A 318 2.02 -24.53 -2.37
CA PRO A 318 1.89 -24.52 -3.84
C PRO A 318 2.02 -23.12 -4.42
N ALA A 319 1.41 -22.11 -3.78
CA ALA A 319 1.49 -20.73 -4.22
C ALA A 319 2.91 -20.15 -4.07
N ILE A 320 3.58 -20.42 -2.94
CA ILE A 320 4.97 -19.98 -2.72
C ILE A 320 5.91 -20.62 -3.74
N GLU A 321 5.82 -21.95 -3.94
CA GLU A 321 6.66 -22.67 -4.88
C GLU A 321 6.47 -22.16 -6.32
N GLU A 322 5.23 -21.83 -6.70
CA GLU A 322 4.93 -21.25 -8.01
C GLU A 322 5.51 -19.84 -8.19
N ILE A 323 5.44 -18.98 -7.17
CA ILE A 323 6.07 -17.63 -7.22
C ILE A 323 7.59 -17.74 -7.45
N TYR A 324 8.26 -18.65 -6.73
CA TYR A 324 9.70 -18.88 -6.91
C TYR A 324 10.01 -19.46 -8.30
N ARG A 325 9.17 -20.39 -8.80
CA ARG A 325 9.28 -20.94 -10.15
C ARG A 325 9.15 -19.86 -11.23
N LEU A 326 8.19 -18.95 -11.10
CA LEU A 326 7.98 -17.84 -12.03
C LEU A 326 9.15 -16.86 -12.03
N ARG A 327 9.72 -16.58 -10.85
CA ARG A 327 10.92 -15.75 -10.72
C ARG A 327 12.15 -16.43 -11.33
N GLY A 328 12.20 -17.76 -11.29
CA GLY A 328 13.34 -18.57 -11.70
C GLY A 328 14.38 -18.75 -10.59
N ASP A 329 13.99 -18.49 -9.34
CA ASP A 329 14.85 -18.62 -8.17
C ASP A 329 14.50 -19.90 -7.39
N PRO A 330 15.48 -20.60 -6.79
CA PRO A 330 15.20 -21.74 -5.95
C PRO A 330 14.64 -21.29 -4.59
N LEU A 331 13.55 -21.93 -4.14
CA LEU A 331 13.11 -21.83 -2.75
C LEU A 331 14.11 -22.59 -1.86
N THR A 332 14.99 -21.86 -1.19
CA THR A 332 16.02 -22.47 -0.34
C THR A 332 15.43 -23.15 0.89
N ILE A 333 16.12 -24.17 1.42
CA ILE A 333 15.71 -24.85 2.66
C ILE A 333 15.62 -23.85 3.83
N SER A 334 16.55 -22.90 3.92
CA SER A 334 16.54 -21.85 4.94
C SER A 334 15.33 -20.93 4.83
N ALA A 335 14.99 -20.49 3.61
CA ALA A 335 13.81 -19.67 3.37
C ALA A 335 12.52 -20.43 3.75
N ARG A 336 12.40 -21.68 3.32
CA ARG A 336 11.27 -22.54 3.66
C ARG A 336 11.12 -22.71 5.18
N HIS A 337 12.21 -22.95 5.90
CA HIS A 337 12.19 -23.03 7.36
C HIS A 337 11.79 -21.71 8.02
N ALA A 338 12.29 -20.58 7.55
CA ALA A 338 11.92 -19.26 8.09
C ALA A 338 10.43 -18.97 7.90
N MET A 339 9.89 -19.24 6.70
CA MET A 339 8.46 -19.15 6.39
C MET A 339 7.62 -20.08 7.27
N GLN A 340 8.05 -21.34 7.46
CA GLN A 340 7.34 -22.30 8.32
C GLN A 340 7.34 -21.84 9.79
N ASN A 341 8.44 -21.28 10.29
CA ASN A 341 8.51 -20.74 11.64
C ASN A 341 7.53 -19.58 11.82
N TRP A 342 7.45 -18.68 10.83
CA TRP A 342 6.49 -17.59 10.84
C TRP A 342 5.04 -18.09 10.82
N LEU A 343 4.72 -19.09 9.99
CA LEU A 343 3.40 -19.73 9.96
C LEU A 343 3.03 -20.31 11.34
N ASN A 344 3.94 -21.04 11.97
CA ASN A 344 3.72 -21.63 13.29
C ASN A 344 3.48 -20.55 14.38
N ALA A 345 4.12 -19.39 14.25
CA ALA A 345 3.97 -18.26 15.17
C ALA A 345 2.71 -17.40 14.91
N ASN A 346 2.04 -17.60 13.77
CA ASN A 346 0.87 -16.82 13.34
C ASN A 346 -0.30 -17.73 12.95
N PRO A 347 -0.85 -18.51 13.90
CA PRO A 347 -2.00 -19.37 13.63
C PRO A 347 -3.24 -18.54 13.26
N ARG A 348 -4.15 -19.18 12.51
CA ARG A 348 -5.44 -18.57 12.12
C ARG A 348 -6.21 -18.06 13.35
N GLY A 349 -6.89 -16.92 13.21
CA GLY A 349 -7.73 -16.35 14.27
C GLY A 349 -6.97 -15.68 15.41
N LYS A 350 -5.64 -15.54 15.33
CA LYS A 350 -4.80 -14.84 16.33
C LYS A 350 -5.29 -13.41 16.67
N HIS A 351 -5.99 -12.75 15.74
CA HIS A 351 -6.50 -11.39 15.89
C HIS A 351 -8.00 -11.30 16.26
N GLY A 352 -8.65 -12.43 16.57
CA GLY A 352 -10.07 -12.48 16.93
C GLY A 352 -11.00 -12.57 15.71
N ILE A 353 -12.28 -12.85 15.97
CA ILE A 353 -13.37 -12.81 14.99
C ILE A 353 -14.22 -11.58 15.32
N HIS A 354 -14.30 -10.66 14.37
CA HIS A 354 -15.24 -9.55 14.43
C HIS A 354 -16.37 -9.83 13.45
N GLU A 355 -17.61 -9.79 13.93
CA GLU A 355 -18.80 -9.84 13.07
C GLU A 355 -19.10 -8.43 12.57
N TYR A 356 -19.15 -8.28 11.24
CA TYR A 356 -19.49 -7.04 10.56
C TYR A 356 -20.67 -7.30 9.63
N ARG A 357 -21.64 -6.40 9.59
CA ARG A 357 -22.81 -6.52 8.71
C ARG A 357 -22.79 -5.40 7.68
N LEU A 358 -23.14 -5.71 6.44
CA LEU A 358 -23.25 -4.72 5.36
C LEU A 358 -24.22 -3.59 5.74
N GLN A 359 -25.32 -3.94 6.43
CA GLN A 359 -26.37 -3.02 6.82
C GLN A 359 -25.90 -1.97 7.83
N ASP A 360 -24.82 -2.23 8.57
CA ASP A 360 -24.23 -1.25 9.49
C ASP A 360 -23.61 -0.05 8.72
N TYR A 361 -23.31 -0.24 7.44
CA TYR A 361 -22.74 0.76 6.53
C TYR A 361 -23.70 1.19 5.42
N GLY A 362 -25.00 0.90 5.58
CA GLY A 362 -26.03 1.25 4.60
C GLY A 362 -25.92 0.50 3.27
N LEU A 363 -25.29 -0.68 3.28
CA LEU A 363 -25.15 -1.56 2.12
C LEU A 363 -26.06 -2.78 2.27
N ASP A 364 -26.49 -3.34 1.14
CA ASP A 364 -27.14 -4.64 1.07
C ASP A 364 -26.35 -5.66 0.24
N THR A 365 -26.89 -6.87 0.15
CA THR A 365 -26.27 -7.95 -0.62
C THR A 365 -26.28 -7.66 -2.12
N ASP A 366 -27.33 -7.03 -2.61
CA ASP A 366 -27.50 -6.74 -4.04
C ASP A 366 -26.44 -5.75 -4.50
N ASP A 367 -26.08 -4.76 -3.67
CA ASP A 367 -24.97 -3.84 -3.95
C ASP A 367 -23.66 -4.59 -4.24
N VAL A 368 -23.32 -5.58 -3.42
CA VAL A 368 -22.10 -6.38 -3.54
C VAL A 368 -22.19 -7.34 -4.74
N GLU A 369 -23.32 -8.02 -4.89
CA GLU A 369 -23.54 -8.95 -6.01
C GLU A 369 -23.46 -8.24 -7.36
N ASN A 370 -24.11 -7.09 -7.49
CA ASN A 370 -24.12 -6.29 -8.72
C ASN A 370 -22.70 -5.83 -9.11
N LEU A 371 -21.85 -5.50 -8.14
CA LEU A 371 -20.48 -5.11 -8.41
C LEU A 371 -19.60 -6.31 -8.79
N PHE A 372 -19.72 -7.43 -8.07
CA PHE A 372 -18.75 -8.53 -8.15
C PHE A 372 -19.20 -9.75 -8.97
N ALA A 373 -20.41 -9.78 -9.54
CA ALA A 373 -20.91 -10.92 -10.30
C ALA A 373 -19.92 -11.42 -11.39
N ASP A 374 -19.39 -10.51 -12.20
CA ASP A 374 -18.43 -10.86 -13.26
C ASP A 374 -17.08 -11.31 -12.69
N TYR A 375 -16.63 -10.70 -11.59
CA TYR A 375 -15.39 -11.07 -10.89
C TYR A 375 -15.50 -12.49 -10.32
N VAL A 376 -16.60 -12.80 -9.61
CA VAL A 376 -16.88 -14.12 -9.05
C VAL A 376 -16.93 -15.18 -10.14
N LYS A 377 -17.62 -14.88 -11.25
CA LYS A 377 -17.68 -15.76 -12.41
C LYS A 377 -16.31 -16.00 -13.05
N ARG A 378 -15.51 -14.96 -13.24
CA ARG A 378 -14.17 -15.06 -13.86
C ARG A 378 -13.25 -15.96 -13.08
N TYR A 379 -13.24 -15.84 -11.75
CA TYR A 379 -12.31 -16.55 -10.88
C TYR A 379 -12.89 -17.81 -10.22
N GLY A 380 -14.14 -18.18 -10.54
CA GLY A 380 -14.78 -19.38 -10.00
C GLY A 380 -14.99 -19.32 -8.49
N LEU A 381 -15.25 -18.13 -7.95
CA LEU A 381 -15.42 -17.91 -6.51
C LEU A 381 -16.85 -18.24 -6.08
N SER A 382 -17.03 -18.41 -4.76
CA SER A 382 -18.32 -18.21 -4.10
C SER A 382 -18.55 -16.70 -3.88
N MET A 383 -19.80 -16.27 -3.88
CA MET A 383 -20.17 -14.92 -3.41
C MET A 383 -19.97 -14.80 -1.90
N ASP A 384 -20.30 -15.88 -1.17
CA ASP A 384 -20.20 -16.04 0.29
C ASP A 384 -18.84 -16.56 0.75
#